data_AF-A0A8B9QFY0-F1
#
_entry.id   AF-A0A8B9QFY0-F1
#
_cell.length_a   1.000
_cell.length_b   1.000
_cell.length_c   1.000
_cell.angle_alpha   90.00
_cell.angle_beta   90.00
_cell.angle_gamma   90.00
#
_symmetry.space_group_name_H-M   'P 1'
#
loop_
_entity.id
_entity.type
_entity.pdbx_description
1 polymer ?
#
loop_
_entity_poly.entity_id
_entity_poly.type
_entity_poly.pdbx_seq_one_letter_code
_entity_poly.pdbx_strand_id
1 'polypeptide(L)'
;MPLDRPVIPPRRPGFRVCYICGREFGSQSISIHEPQCLEKWHIENDQLPKHLRRAEPRRPETNIITDKCLCSLVINALNAGDSTTCLSHLFH
;
A
#
# COMPACT_ATOMS: atom_id res chain seq x y z
N MET A 1 29.52 26.84 -23.20
CA MET A 1 28.05 26.74 -23.30
C MET A 1 27.63 25.46 -22.59
N PRO A 2 27.03 25.52 -21.38
CA PRO A 2 26.47 24.32 -20.77
C PRO A 2 25.16 23.97 -21.46
N LEU A 3 24.97 22.69 -21.80
CA LEU A 3 23.69 22.18 -22.25
C LEU A 3 22.84 21.89 -21.01
N ASP A 4 22.02 22.85 -20.60
CA ASP A 4 20.96 22.60 -19.62
C ASP A 4 19.95 21.63 -20.23
N ARG A 5 20.16 20.33 -19.99
CA ARG A 5 19.23 19.29 -20.40
C ARG A 5 17.99 19.38 -19.51
N PRO A 6 16.77 19.45 -20.08
CA PRO A 6 15.56 19.43 -19.29
C PRO A 6 15.52 18.14 -18.45
N VAL A 7 15.52 18.29 -17.12
CA VAL A 7 15.26 17.17 -16.20
C VAL A 7 13.77 16.86 -16.30
N ILE A 8 13.42 15.83 -17.08
CA ILE A 8 12.06 15.31 -17.12
C ILE A 8 11.82 14.59 -15.78
N PRO A 9 10.95 15.10 -14.89
CA PRO A 9 10.67 14.40 -13.65
C PRO A 9 10.08 13.02 -13.99
N PRO A 10 10.49 11.93 -13.33
CA PRO A 10 9.98 10.60 -13.60
C PRO A 10 8.52 10.50 -13.15
N ARG A 11 7.61 10.99 -14.00
CA ARG A 11 6.16 10.82 -13.86
C ARG A 11 5.76 9.49 -14.46
N ARG A 12 6.42 8.40 -14.09
CA ARG A 12 5.87 7.07 -14.43
C ARG A 12 4.72 6.83 -13.45
N PRO A 13 3.48 6.67 -13.92
CA PRO A 13 2.41 6.21 -13.05
C PRO A 13 2.90 4.96 -12.33
N GLY A 14 2.77 4.92 -11.00
CA GLY A 14 3.23 3.76 -10.23
C GLY A 14 2.58 2.50 -10.79
N PHE A 15 3.35 1.67 -11.46
CA PHE A 15 2.89 0.34 -11.85
C PHE A 15 2.90 -0.52 -10.59
N ARG A 16 1.86 -1.32 -10.43
CA ARG A 16 1.77 -2.32 -9.38
C ARG A 16 1.66 -3.70 -10.03
N VAL A 17 2.21 -4.70 -9.36
CA VAL A 17 2.16 -6.09 -9.80
C VAL A 17 0.96 -6.77 -9.15
N CYS A 18 0.14 -7.46 -9.94
CA CYS A 18 -0.93 -8.29 -9.41
C CYS A 18 -0.35 -9.46 -8.62
N TYR A 19 -0.74 -9.60 -7.34
CA TYR A 19 -0.25 -10.66 -6.46
C TYR A 19 -0.73 -12.08 -6.84
N ILE A 20 -1.70 -12.18 -7.75
CA ILE A 20 -2.28 -13.45 -8.21
C ILE A 20 -1.58 -13.95 -9.48
N CYS A 21 -1.41 -13.08 -10.48
CA CYS A 21 -0.89 -13.47 -11.80
C CYS A 21 0.49 -12.89 -12.16
N GLY A 22 1.08 -12.04 -11.32
CA GLY A 22 2.42 -11.49 -11.52
C GLY A 22 2.57 -10.48 -12.67
N ARG A 23 1.46 -10.02 -13.27
CA ARG A 23 1.48 -9.01 -14.34
C ARG A 23 1.45 -7.59 -13.80
N GLU A 24 2.04 -6.65 -14.54
CA GLU A 24 2.08 -5.22 -14.21
C GLU A 24 0.83 -4.49 -14.71
N PHE A 25 0.28 -3.64 -13.85
CA PHE A 25 -0.88 -2.81 -14.14
C PHE A 25 -0.64 -1.39 -13.62
N GLY A 26 -1.27 -0.40 -14.26
CA GLY A 26 -1.30 0.94 -13.70
C GLY A 26 -2.03 0.97 -12.35
N SER A 27 -1.64 1.90 -11.48
CA SER A 27 -2.21 2.05 -10.12
C SER A 27 -3.74 2.10 -10.05
N GLN A 28 -4.41 2.63 -11.07
CA GLN A 28 -5.88 2.67 -11.13
C GLN A 28 -6.46 1.36 -11.67
N SER A 29 -5.85 0.80 -12.71
CA SER A 29 -6.31 -0.44 -13.34
C SER A 29 -6.14 -1.66 -12.44
N ILE A 30 -5.16 -1.68 -11.53
CA ILE A 30 -4.92 -2.84 -10.67
C ILE A 30 -6.10 -3.12 -9.72
N SER A 31 -6.75 -2.07 -9.21
CA SER A 31 -7.92 -2.21 -8.32
C SER A 31 -9.11 -2.89 -9.00
N ILE A 32 -9.20 -2.76 -10.33
CA ILE A 32 -10.24 -3.41 -11.14
C ILE A 32 -9.77 -4.81 -11.58
N HIS A 33 -8.48 -4.94 -11.88
CA HIS A 33 -7.90 -6.20 -12.32
C HIS A 33 -7.90 -7.28 -11.23
N GLU A 34 -7.46 -6.96 -10.00
CA GLU A 34 -7.32 -7.94 -8.92
C GLU A 34 -8.61 -8.74 -8.63
N PRO A 35 -9.80 -8.12 -8.45
CA PRO A 35 -11.02 -8.90 -8.21
C PRO A 35 -11.39 -9.79 -9.41
N GLN A 36 -11.20 -9.31 -10.64
CA GLN A 36 -11.44 -10.13 -11.85
C GLN A 36 -10.45 -11.28 -11.98
N CYS A 37 -9.19 -11.05 -11.59
CA CYS A 37 -8.15 -12.07 -11.62
C CYS A 37 -8.40 -13.16 -10.57
N LEU A 38 -8.91 -12.80 -9.40
CA LEU A 38 -9.28 -13.74 -8.34
C LEU A 38 -10.44 -14.63 -8.76
N GLU A 39 -11.49 -14.05 -9.36
CA GLU A 39 -12.63 -14.82 -9.89
C GLU A 39 -12.17 -15.86 -10.93
N LYS A 40 -11.34 -15.42 -11.90
CA LYS A 40 -10.77 -16.34 -12.89
C LYS A 40 -9.94 -17.45 -12.24
N TRP A 41 -9.16 -17.11 -11.21
CA TRP A 41 -8.38 -18.09 -10.46
C TRP A 41 -9.26 -19.14 -9.78
N HIS A 42 -10.38 -18.74 -9.15
CA HIS A 42 -11.32 -19.69 -8.53
C HIS A 42 -11.90 -20.66 -9.55
N ILE A 43 -12.35 -20.15 -10.70
CA ILE A 43 -12.90 -20.97 -11.79
C ILE A 43 -11.87 -21.99 -12.29
N GLU A 44 -10.61 -21.57 -12.48
CA GLU A 44 -9.53 -22.47 -12.90
C GLU A 44 -9.18 -23.48 -11.81
N ASN A 45 -9.18 -23.07 -10.55
CA ASN A 45 -8.84 -23.91 -9.42
C ASN A 45 -9.92 -24.96 -9.13
N ASP A 46 -11.20 -24.62 -9.28
CA ASP A 46 -12.31 -25.55 -9.04
C ASP A 46 -12.42 -26.64 -10.11
N GLN A 47 -11.98 -26.32 -11.33
CA GLN A 47 -11.83 -27.29 -12.42
C GLN A 47 -10.69 -28.28 -12.20
N LEU A 48 -9.74 -28.00 -11.30
CA LEU A 48 -8.68 -28.95 -10.96
C LEU A 48 -9.22 -30.08 -10.06
N PRO A 49 -8.71 -31.31 -10.22
CA PRO A 49 -8.93 -32.39 -9.25
C PRO A 49 -8.59 -31.92 -7.83
N LYS A 50 -9.33 -32.39 -6.82
CA LYS A 50 -9.19 -31.94 -5.42
C LYS A 50 -7.74 -31.92 -4.90
N HIS A 51 -6.92 -32.85 -5.35
CA HIS A 51 -5.51 -32.97 -4.96
C HIS A 51 -4.55 -32.00 -5.67
N LEU A 52 -4.98 -31.38 -6.77
CA LEU A 52 -4.22 -30.36 -7.52
C LEU A 52 -4.72 -28.94 -7.27
N ARG A 53 -5.83 -28.80 -6.53
CA ARG A 53 -6.34 -27.48 -6.16
C ARG A 53 -5.32 -26.77 -5.28
N ARG A 54 -5.04 -25.53 -5.63
CA ARG A 54 -4.16 -24.63 -4.91
C ARG A 54 -4.96 -23.92 -3.81
N ALA A 55 -4.26 -23.55 -2.74
CA ALA A 55 -4.81 -22.66 -1.73
C ALA A 55 -5.03 -21.26 -2.33
N GLU A 56 -6.03 -20.55 -1.81
CA GLU A 56 -6.36 -19.21 -2.28
C GLU A 56 -5.17 -18.25 -2.13
N PRO A 57 -4.87 -17.44 -3.17
CA PRO A 57 -3.81 -16.44 -3.09
C PRO A 57 -4.15 -15.42 -2.02
N ARG A 58 -3.27 -15.26 -1.02
CA ARG A 58 -3.48 -14.26 0.02
C ARG A 58 -3.04 -12.90 -0.48
N ARG A 59 -3.94 -11.91 -0.41
CA ARG A 59 -3.55 -10.51 -0.63
C ARG A 59 -2.55 -10.13 0.47
N PRO A 60 -1.36 -9.62 0.13
CA PRO A 60 -0.47 -9.07 1.13
C PRO A 60 -1.18 -7.87 1.74
N GLU A 61 -1.54 -7.96 3.02
CA GLU A 61 -1.99 -6.81 3.78
C GLU A 61 -0.86 -5.79 3.69
N THR A 62 -1.08 -4.72 2.93
CA THR A 62 -0.30 -3.52 3.12
C THR A 62 -0.65 -3.08 4.52
N ASN A 63 0.17 -3.47 5.51
CA ASN A 63 0.31 -2.74 6.73
C ASN A 63 0.55 -1.32 6.27
N ILE A 64 -0.53 -0.53 6.24
CA ILE A 64 -0.45 0.90 6.40
C ILE A 64 0.32 0.98 7.70
N ILE A 65 1.66 1.15 7.62
CA ILE A 65 2.39 1.79 8.69
C ILE A 65 1.60 3.05 8.82
N THR A 66 0.77 3.02 9.84
CA THR A 66 -0.14 4.09 10.09
C THR A 66 0.80 5.23 10.43
N ASP A 67 1.04 6.10 9.45
CA ASP A 67 1.19 7.53 9.67
C ASP A 67 -0.10 8.04 10.34
N LYS A 68 -0.48 7.41 11.47
CA LYS A 68 -0.95 8.18 12.60
C LYS A 68 0.30 8.97 12.92
N CYS A 69 0.28 10.25 12.56
CA CYS A 69 0.77 11.22 13.51
C CYS A 69 0.34 10.73 14.90
N LEU A 70 1.35 10.36 15.66
CA LEU A 70 1.35 9.94 17.04
C LEU A 70 0.85 11.12 17.90
N CYS A 71 -0.41 11.51 17.73
CA CYS A 71 -0.94 12.72 18.34
C CYS A 71 -2.43 12.63 18.73
N SER A 72 -3.00 11.43 18.90
CA SER A 72 -4.36 11.31 19.47
C SER A 72 -4.65 10.02 20.24
N LEU A 73 -3.76 9.63 21.16
CA LEU A 73 -4.16 8.76 22.28
C LEU A 73 -3.35 9.01 23.56
N VAL A 74 -3.46 10.21 24.11
CA VAL A 74 -3.40 10.41 25.58
C VAL A 74 -4.46 11.41 26.05
N ILE A 75 -5.65 11.38 25.46
CA ILE A 75 -6.82 12.01 26.09
C ILE A 75 -7.72 10.88 26.57
N ASN A 76 -7.44 10.41 27.77
CA ASN A 76 -8.42 10.41 28.86
C ASN A 76 -7.68 10.34 30.20
N ALA A 77 -7.95 11.36 31.02
CA ALA A 77 -7.52 11.57 32.40
C ALA A 77 -6.06 12.01 32.59
N LEU A 78 -5.81 13.32 32.60
CA LEU A 78 -5.58 14.07 33.84
C LEU A 78 -5.97 15.54 33.60
N ASN A 79 -6.56 16.13 34.63
CA ASN A 79 -7.23 17.42 34.64
C ASN A 79 -6.28 18.60 34.40
N ALA A 80 -6.84 19.64 33.77
CA ALA A 80 -6.44 21.05 33.84
C ALA A 80 -5.06 21.46 33.26
N GLY A 81 -5.11 22.46 32.37
CA GLY A 81 -4.01 23.44 32.24
C GLY A 81 -3.20 23.38 30.95
N ASP A 82 -3.61 24.24 30.02
CA ASP A 82 -2.81 25.02 29.06
C ASP A 82 -1.87 24.37 28.02
N SER A 83 -1.95 24.98 26.83
CA SER A 83 -1.16 24.78 25.63
C SER A 83 0.34 25.01 25.86
N THR A 84 1.17 24.59 24.88
CA THR A 84 2.63 24.74 24.75
C THR A 84 3.44 23.71 25.55
N THR A 85 4.18 22.78 24.94
CA THR A 85 5.47 23.07 24.30
C THR A 85 5.96 21.80 23.58
N CYS A 86 5.96 21.78 22.24
CA CYS A 86 6.68 20.77 21.44
C CYS A 86 7.79 21.48 20.67
N LEU A 87 8.81 21.98 21.37
CA LEU A 87 9.99 22.54 20.73
C LEU A 87 11.23 22.13 21.52
N SER A 88 12.18 21.59 20.76
CA SER A 88 13.57 21.28 21.11
C SER A 88 13.78 20.17 22.15
N HIS A 89 14.32 19.04 21.68
CA HIS A 89 15.66 18.58 22.08
C HIS A 89 16.06 17.40 21.17
N LEU A 90 16.62 17.75 20.01
CA LEU A 90 17.61 16.93 19.33
C LEU A 90 18.94 17.63 19.61
N PHE A 91 19.96 16.88 20.04
CA PHE A 91 21.21 17.30 20.70
C PHE A 91 20.98 17.65 22.19
N HIS A 92 21.41 16.87 23.19
CA HIS A 92 22.62 16.05 23.35
C HIS A 92 22.29 14.78 24.14
#